data_AF-A0A1F6SBA0-F1
#
_entry.id   AF-A0A1F6SBA0-F1
#
_cell.length_a   1.000
_cell.length_b   1.000
_cell.length_c   1.000
_cell.angle_alpha   90.00
_cell.angle_beta   90.00
_cell.angle_gamma   90.00
#
_symmetry.space_group_name_H-M   'P 1'
#
loop_
_entity.id
_entity.type
_entity.pdbx_description
1 polymer ?
#
loop_
_entity_poly.entity_id
_entity_poly.type
_entity_poly.pdbx_seq_one_letter_code
_entity_poly.pdbx_strand_id
1 'polypeptide(L)'
;MDMKNPMEFPEGSKDPQEDQLKEIVSFSKSNNISSEELFIAYKLAMGLSFGELDLKQPPRETVFALAKMMGEHLQNGLAVNRIAGLIDTKRLYEAAVEIYSVMVEGMQITEEEKKLLKSIVAEKKSGVITVVDDQTGEKLITITVTKGSPPDGYERNALAGNLIQYLQEYKDRKVGITFVAD
;
A
#
# COMPACT_ATOMS: atom_id res chain seq x y z
N MET A 1 33.85 5.81 -47.16
CA MET A 1 33.25 6.90 -46.37
C MET A 1 32.29 6.23 -45.41
N ASP A 2 32.80 5.94 -44.22
CA ASP A 2 32.09 5.21 -43.18
C ASP A 2 30.93 6.03 -42.62
N MET A 3 29.76 5.39 -42.56
CA MET A 3 28.58 5.93 -41.90
C MET A 3 28.86 5.98 -40.40
N LYS A 4 28.65 7.16 -39.81
CA LYS A 4 28.78 7.41 -38.38
C LYS A 4 27.91 6.42 -37.60
N ASN A 5 28.53 5.77 -36.62
CA ASN A 5 27.91 4.91 -35.62
C ASN A 5 26.63 5.56 -35.04
N PRO A 6 25.53 4.82 -34.87
CA PRO A 6 24.40 5.28 -34.08
C PRO A 6 24.87 5.48 -32.64
N MET A 7 24.46 6.60 -32.06
CA MET A 7 24.70 6.96 -30.67
C MET A 7 24.08 5.88 -29.78
N GLU A 8 24.91 5.00 -29.23
CA GLU A 8 24.51 4.07 -28.17
C GLU A 8 24.12 4.92 -26.95
N PHE A 9 22.84 4.93 -26.61
CA PHE A 9 22.38 5.45 -25.34
C PHE A 9 22.86 4.47 -24.26
N PRO A 10 23.56 4.93 -23.21
CA PRO A 10 23.95 4.03 -22.14
C PRO A 10 22.70 3.48 -21.45
N GLU A 11 22.49 2.17 -21.59
CA GLU A 11 21.57 1.41 -20.74
C GLU A 11 22.03 1.55 -19.29
N GLY A 12 21.14 2.06 -18.43
CA GLY A 12 21.27 1.89 -16.98
C GLY A 12 21.71 3.10 -16.15
N SER A 13 21.19 4.31 -16.41
CA SER A 13 21.18 5.32 -15.34
C SER A 13 20.20 4.86 -14.24
N LYS A 14 20.69 4.16 -13.22
CA LYS A 14 19.94 3.93 -11.98
C LYS A 14 19.56 5.29 -11.41
N ASP A 15 18.25 5.55 -11.26
CA ASP A 15 17.76 6.78 -10.62
C ASP A 15 18.23 6.77 -9.16
N PRO A 16 19.18 7.64 -8.76
CA PRO A 16 19.71 7.64 -7.39
C PRO A 16 18.63 7.92 -6.35
N GLN A 17 17.56 8.62 -6.75
CA GLN A 17 16.42 8.90 -5.87
C GLN A 17 15.60 7.63 -5.60
N GLU A 18 15.58 6.68 -6.53
CA GLU A 18 14.86 5.41 -6.35
C GLU A 18 15.53 4.54 -5.29
N ASP A 19 16.87 4.48 -5.28
CA ASP A 19 17.63 3.74 -4.28
C ASP A 19 17.47 4.38 -2.89
N GLN A 20 17.56 5.70 -2.79
CA GLN A 20 17.29 6.44 -1.54
C GLN A 20 15.87 6.21 -1.01
N LEU A 21 14.87 6.20 -1.89
CA LEU A 21 13.49 5.93 -1.49
C LEU A 21 13.31 4.48 -1.03
N LYS A 22 13.96 3.51 -1.69
CA LYS A 22 13.95 2.10 -1.28
C LYS A 22 14.57 1.89 0.10
N GLU A 23 15.62 2.63 0.44
CA GLU A 23 16.22 2.58 1.79
C GLU A 23 15.23 3.07 2.85
N ILE A 24 14.58 4.21 2.64
CA ILE A 24 13.52 4.74 3.52
C ILE A 24 12.39 3.71 3.70
N VAL A 25 11.92 3.10 2.61
CA VAL A 25 10.87 2.08 2.64
C VAL A 25 11.33 0.85 3.43
N SER A 26 12.53 0.35 3.16
CA SER A 26 13.08 -0.84 3.81
C SER A 26 13.29 -0.65 5.31
N PHE A 27 13.77 0.54 5.71
CA PHE A 27 13.92 0.91 7.11
C PHE A 27 12.56 0.99 7.81
N SER A 28 11.60 1.68 7.18
CA SER A 28 10.25 1.85 7.71
C SER A 28 9.57 0.49 7.95
N LYS A 29 9.76 -0.44 7.02
CA LYS A 29 9.24 -1.81 7.12
C LYS A 29 9.89 -2.58 8.28
N SER A 30 11.21 -2.60 8.34
CA SER A 30 11.95 -3.38 9.35
C SER A 30 11.66 -2.94 10.78
N ASN A 31 11.27 -1.68 10.95
CA ASN A 31 10.97 -1.08 12.26
C ASN A 31 9.48 -0.91 12.55
N ASN A 32 8.59 -1.43 11.68
CA ASN A 32 7.13 -1.25 11.77
C ASN A 32 6.72 0.21 12.01
N ILE A 33 7.27 1.13 11.20
CA ILE A 33 6.92 2.56 11.25
C ILE A 33 5.51 2.74 10.67
N SER A 34 4.62 3.48 11.34
CA SER A 34 3.27 3.82 10.82
C SER A 34 3.30 5.01 9.85
N SER A 35 2.21 5.30 9.12
CA SER A 35 2.14 6.49 8.24
C SER A 35 2.28 7.79 9.03
N GLU A 36 1.73 7.84 10.24
CA GLU A 36 1.87 8.96 11.16
C GLU A 36 3.32 9.13 11.62
N GLU A 37 3.99 8.05 12.03
CA GLU A 37 5.40 8.10 12.41
C GLU A 37 6.30 8.46 11.24
N LEU A 38 5.99 7.99 10.03
CA LEU A 38 6.69 8.36 8.81
C LEU A 38 6.52 9.85 8.49
N PHE A 39 5.31 10.39 8.70
CA PHE A 39 5.03 11.81 8.55
C PHE A 39 5.77 12.67 9.58
N ILE A 40 5.80 12.22 10.85
CA ILE A 40 6.58 12.87 11.91
C ILE A 40 8.07 12.87 11.54
N ALA A 41 8.63 11.73 11.12
CA ALA A 41 10.03 11.65 10.68
C ALA A 41 10.33 12.62 9.53
N TYR A 42 9.44 12.71 8.55
CA TYR A 42 9.56 13.67 7.46
C TYR A 42 9.54 15.13 7.95
N LYS A 43 8.65 15.49 8.88
CA LYS A 43 8.62 16.85 9.43
C LYS A 43 9.90 17.19 10.22
N LEU A 44 10.40 16.24 11.00
CA LEU A 44 11.69 16.39 11.69
C LEU A 44 12.85 16.54 10.69
N ALA A 45 12.86 15.78 9.59
CA ALA A 45 13.85 15.88 8.51
C ALA A 45 13.83 17.24 7.80
N MET A 46 12.66 17.88 7.72
CA MET A 46 12.47 19.23 7.21
C MET A 46 12.89 20.33 8.21
N GLY A 47 13.36 19.97 9.40
CA GLY A 47 13.85 20.89 10.42
C GLY A 47 12.82 21.35 11.44
N LEU A 48 11.61 20.78 11.45
CA LEU A 48 10.67 21.04 12.54
C LEU A 48 11.16 20.34 13.81
N SER A 49 11.08 21.05 14.93
CA SER A 49 11.39 20.50 16.25
C SER A 49 10.18 19.78 16.86
N PHE A 50 10.45 18.92 17.84
CA PHE A 50 9.41 18.21 18.59
C PHE A 50 8.34 19.16 19.17
N GLY A 51 8.77 20.31 19.72
CA GLY A 51 7.85 21.31 20.30
C GLY A 51 6.93 21.96 19.27
N GLU A 52 7.35 22.02 18.00
CA GLU A 52 6.54 22.58 16.90
C GLU A 52 5.52 21.57 16.35
N LEU A 53 5.68 20.28 16.63
CA LEU A 53 4.79 19.23 16.15
C LEU A 53 3.60 18.95 17.09
N ASP A 54 3.51 19.66 18.23
CA ASP A 54 2.45 19.51 19.24
C ASP A 54 2.15 18.05 19.61
N LEU A 55 3.21 17.24 19.69
CA LEU A 55 3.12 15.81 19.98
C LEU A 55 2.96 15.60 21.48
N LYS A 56 1.98 14.77 21.86
CA LYS A 56 1.73 14.41 23.27
C LYS A 56 2.88 13.66 23.94
N GLN A 57 3.71 12.99 23.15
CA GLN A 57 4.86 12.20 23.61
C GLN A 57 5.98 12.24 22.57
N PRO A 58 7.26 12.19 23.01
CA PRO A 58 8.40 12.13 22.09
C PRO A 58 8.29 10.91 21.17
N PRO A 59 8.67 11.06 19.88
CA PRO A 59 8.81 9.92 18.99
C PRO A 59 9.80 8.90 19.55
N ARG A 60 9.59 7.62 19.26
CA ARG A 60 10.58 6.58 19.60
C ARG A 60 11.85 6.74 18.77
N GLU A 61 12.96 6.19 19.25
CA GLU A 61 14.30 6.33 18.65
C GLU A 61 14.34 5.98 17.15
N THR A 62 13.59 4.98 16.72
CA THR A 62 13.53 4.57 15.30
C THR A 62 12.95 5.66 14.40
N VAL A 63 12.04 6.51 14.91
CA VAL A 63 11.48 7.64 14.17
C VAL A 63 12.52 8.76 14.01
N PHE A 64 13.34 9.00 15.03
CA PHE A 64 14.46 9.94 14.93
C PHE A 64 15.55 9.44 13.97
N ALA A 65 15.88 8.15 14.01
CA ALA A 65 16.82 7.54 13.08
C ALA A 65 16.33 7.69 11.62
N LEU A 66 15.03 7.46 11.39
CA LEU A 66 14.40 7.66 10.09
C LEU A 66 14.43 9.13 9.65
N ALA A 67 14.14 10.07 10.55
CA ALA A 67 14.21 11.50 10.26
C ALA A 67 15.61 11.92 9.83
N LYS A 68 16.66 11.40 10.50
CA LYS A 68 18.05 11.65 10.13
C LYS A 68 18.37 11.12 8.73
N MET A 69 18.02 9.87 8.45
CA MET A 69 18.18 9.24 7.14
C MET A 69 17.47 10.04 6.03
N MET A 70 16.21 10.42 6.27
CA MET A 70 15.45 11.27 5.34
C MET A 70 16.14 12.63 5.11
N GLY A 71 16.65 13.26 6.16
CA GLY A 71 17.39 14.52 6.07
C GLY A 71 18.63 14.40 5.20
N GLU A 72 19.41 13.32 5.37
CA GLU A 72 20.58 13.02 4.54
C GLU A 72 20.19 12.80 3.07
N HIS A 73 19.11 12.06 2.79
CA HIS A 73 18.64 11.87 1.41
C HIS A 73 18.10 13.16 0.78
N LEU A 74 17.38 13.98 1.54
CA LEU A 74 16.90 15.30 1.08
C LEU A 74 18.07 16.23 0.73
N GLN A 75 19.11 16.27 1.57
CA GLN A 75 20.35 17.02 1.28
C GLN A 75 21.07 16.49 0.03
N ASN A 76 20.97 15.19 -0.24
CA ASN A 76 21.52 14.53 -1.42
C ASN A 76 20.58 14.57 -2.65
N GLY A 77 19.55 15.41 -2.63
CA GLY A 77 18.70 15.68 -3.79
C GLY A 77 17.47 14.78 -3.95
N LEU A 78 17.10 13.98 -2.94
CA LEU A 78 15.81 13.29 -2.93
C LEU A 78 14.68 14.32 -2.97
N ALA A 79 13.78 14.18 -3.94
CA ALA A 79 12.69 15.12 -4.07
C ALA A 79 11.64 14.94 -2.96
N VAL A 80 11.26 16.06 -2.31
CA VAL A 80 10.30 16.10 -1.20
C VAL A 80 8.95 15.45 -1.56
N ASN A 81 8.50 15.63 -2.80
CA ASN A 81 7.25 15.04 -3.28
C ASN A 81 7.27 13.50 -3.34
N ARG A 82 8.46 12.87 -3.46
CA ARG A 82 8.60 11.40 -3.42
C ARG A 82 8.33 10.89 -2.00
N ILE A 83 8.84 11.57 -0.98
CA ILE A 83 8.58 11.22 0.42
C ILE A 83 7.11 11.48 0.77
N ALA A 84 6.53 12.60 0.32
CA ALA A 84 5.11 12.89 0.51
C ALA A 84 4.22 11.81 -0.13
N GLY A 85 4.52 11.42 -1.38
CA GLY A 85 3.79 10.34 -2.06
C GLY A 85 3.91 8.99 -1.35
N LEU A 86 5.06 8.68 -0.75
CA LEU A 86 5.23 7.48 0.08
C LEU A 86 4.35 7.53 1.33
N ILE A 87 4.29 8.68 2.02
CA ILE A 87 3.44 8.87 3.20
C ILE A 87 1.97 8.70 2.84
N ASP A 88 1.51 9.34 1.77
CA ASP A 88 0.12 9.25 1.31
C ASP A 88 -0.25 7.82 0.93
N THR A 89 0.63 7.15 0.18
CA THR A 89 0.46 5.76 -0.21
C THR A 89 0.34 4.85 1.02
N LYS A 90 1.23 5.03 2.00
CA LYS A 90 1.21 4.26 3.24
C LYS A 90 -0.05 4.51 4.06
N ARG A 91 -0.51 5.76 4.14
CA ARG A 91 -1.74 6.15 4.83
C ARG A 91 -2.97 5.53 4.16
N LEU A 92 -3.05 5.58 2.84
CA LEU A 92 -4.11 4.94 2.07
C LEU A 92 -4.13 3.43 2.32
N TYR A 93 -2.95 2.80 2.35
CA TYR A 93 -2.85 1.40 2.69
C TYR A 93 -3.34 1.13 4.12
N GLU A 94 -2.85 1.85 5.12
CA GLU A 94 -3.27 1.67 6.51
C GLU A 94 -4.79 1.80 6.70
N ALA A 95 -5.44 2.68 5.94
CA ALA A 95 -6.90 2.83 5.93
C ALA A 95 -7.64 1.76 5.10
N ALA A 96 -6.98 1.11 4.14
CA ALA A 96 -7.64 0.24 3.16
C ALA A 96 -8.37 -0.95 3.80
N VAL A 97 -7.83 -1.54 4.87
CA VAL A 97 -8.46 -2.67 5.57
C VAL A 97 -9.76 -2.23 6.26
N GLU A 98 -9.77 -1.05 6.87
CA GLU A 98 -10.96 -0.50 7.52
C GLU A 98 -12.02 -0.15 6.47
N ILE A 99 -11.63 0.56 5.41
CA ILE A 99 -12.53 0.93 4.30
C ILE A 99 -13.12 -0.33 3.66
N TYR A 100 -12.30 -1.36 3.42
CA TYR A 100 -12.76 -2.64 2.90
C TYR A 100 -13.75 -3.31 3.84
N SER A 101 -13.47 -3.32 5.15
CA SER A 101 -14.39 -3.89 6.15
C SER A 101 -15.75 -3.20 6.14
N VAL A 102 -15.77 -1.86 6.05
CA VAL A 102 -17.00 -1.05 5.97
C VAL A 102 -17.73 -1.31 4.65
N MET A 103 -17.01 -1.38 3.53
CA MET A 103 -17.60 -1.69 2.23
C MET A 103 -18.28 -3.07 2.25
N VAL A 104 -17.59 -4.10 2.77
CA VAL A 104 -18.13 -5.47 2.87
C VAL A 104 -19.37 -5.52 3.76
N GLU A 105 -19.42 -4.75 4.85
CA GLU A 105 -20.64 -4.65 5.68
C GLU A 105 -21.84 -4.09 4.92
N GLY A 106 -21.60 -3.16 4.00
CA GLY A 106 -22.64 -2.56 3.16
C GLY A 106 -23.08 -3.43 1.98
N MET A 107 -22.39 -4.52 1.68
CA MET A 107 -22.74 -5.39 0.54
C MET A 107 -24.02 -6.19 0.81
N GLN A 108 -24.85 -6.37 -0.22
CA GLN A 108 -26.03 -7.23 -0.17
C GLN A 108 -25.69 -8.72 -0.37
N ILE A 109 -24.86 -9.25 0.52
CA ILE A 109 -24.41 -10.65 0.57
C ILE A 109 -24.71 -11.24 1.95
N THR A 110 -24.57 -12.55 2.12
CA THR A 110 -24.78 -13.24 3.41
C THR A 110 -23.69 -12.91 4.43
N GLU A 111 -23.99 -13.12 5.72
CA GLU A 111 -23.02 -12.91 6.79
C GLU A 111 -21.81 -13.85 6.70
N GLU A 112 -22.02 -15.08 6.20
CA GLU A 112 -20.96 -16.04 5.91
C GLU A 112 -20.02 -15.52 4.82
N GLU A 113 -20.56 -14.93 3.76
CA GLU A 113 -19.78 -14.35 2.66
C GLU A 113 -19.03 -13.09 3.10
N LYS A 114 -19.63 -12.25 3.94
CA LYS A 114 -18.93 -11.11 4.56
C LYS A 114 -17.74 -11.58 5.39
N LYS A 115 -17.94 -12.58 6.25
CA LYS A 115 -16.86 -13.17 7.07
C LYS A 115 -15.77 -13.76 6.19
N LEU A 116 -16.15 -14.46 5.11
CA LEU A 116 -15.21 -15.01 4.13
C LEU A 116 -14.35 -13.89 3.52
N LEU A 117 -14.97 -12.86 2.95
CA LEU A 117 -14.29 -11.72 2.33
C LEU A 117 -13.34 -11.01 3.29
N LYS A 118 -13.76 -10.78 4.55
CA LYS A 118 -12.90 -10.19 5.58
C LYS A 118 -11.73 -11.10 5.96
N SER A 119 -11.97 -12.41 6.04
CA SER A 119 -10.93 -13.40 6.36
C SER A 119 -9.85 -13.49 5.28
N ILE A 120 -10.20 -13.26 4.00
CA ILE A 120 -9.22 -13.24 2.90
C ILE A 120 -8.18 -12.15 3.12
N VAL A 121 -8.61 -10.94 3.49
CA VAL A 121 -7.72 -9.82 3.81
C VAL A 121 -6.98 -10.04 5.14
N ALA A 122 -7.69 -10.44 6.19
CA ALA A 122 -7.11 -10.60 7.52
C ALA A 122 -6.06 -11.72 7.57
N GLU A 123 -6.33 -12.85 6.94
CA GLU A 123 -5.44 -14.02 6.94
C GLU A 123 -4.51 -14.06 5.73
N LYS A 124 -4.62 -13.09 4.81
CA LYS A 124 -3.83 -13.03 3.55
C LYS A 124 -4.01 -14.32 2.73
N LYS A 125 -5.25 -14.79 2.62
CA LYS A 125 -5.57 -16.01 1.86
C LYS A 125 -5.28 -15.78 0.39
N SER A 126 -4.85 -16.84 -0.30
CA SER A 126 -4.75 -16.88 -1.75
C SER A 126 -5.72 -17.87 -2.33
N GLY A 127 -6.18 -17.59 -3.53
CA GLY A 127 -7.22 -18.35 -4.19
C GLY A 127 -7.97 -17.51 -5.20
N VAL A 128 -9.14 -17.99 -5.57
CA VAL A 128 -10.00 -17.36 -6.56
C VAL A 128 -11.32 -16.97 -5.91
N ILE A 129 -11.62 -15.68 -5.89
CA ILE A 129 -12.95 -15.17 -5.54
C ILE A 129 -13.80 -15.18 -6.81
N THR A 130 -14.99 -15.74 -6.72
CA THR A 130 -15.98 -15.68 -7.78
C THR A 130 -17.22 -14.96 -7.26
N VAL A 131 -17.64 -13.92 -7.99
CA VAL A 131 -18.90 -13.21 -7.75
C VAL A 131 -19.92 -13.75 -8.73
N VAL A 132 -21.09 -14.16 -8.23
CA VAL A 132 -22.21 -14.67 -9.02
C VAL A 132 -23.45 -13.82 -8.84
N ASP A 133 -24.28 -13.72 -9.86
CA ASP A 133 -25.61 -13.14 -9.72
C ASP A 133 -26.49 -14.08 -8.87
N ASP A 134 -27.11 -13.55 -7.81
CA ASP A 134 -27.89 -14.36 -6.86
C ASP A 134 -29.20 -14.89 -7.46
N GLN A 135 -29.70 -14.29 -8.56
CA GLN A 135 -30.93 -14.71 -9.21
C GLN A 135 -30.68 -15.75 -10.29
N THR A 136 -29.64 -15.54 -11.11
CA THR A 136 -29.37 -16.39 -12.28
C THR A 136 -28.30 -17.44 -12.03
N GLY A 137 -27.47 -17.26 -10.98
CA GLY A 137 -26.26 -18.05 -10.74
C GLY A 137 -25.14 -17.78 -11.76
N GLU A 138 -25.30 -16.77 -12.62
CA GLU A 138 -24.31 -16.43 -13.64
C GLU A 138 -23.04 -15.85 -13.01
N LYS A 139 -21.89 -16.25 -13.55
CA LYS A 139 -20.60 -15.72 -13.11
C LYS A 139 -20.42 -14.28 -13.60
N LEU A 140 -20.31 -13.34 -12.67
CA LEU A 140 -20.12 -11.91 -12.98
C LEU A 140 -18.64 -11.56 -13.13
N ILE A 141 -17.82 -11.94 -12.15
CA ILE A 141 -16.37 -11.70 -12.18
C ILE A 141 -15.60 -12.79 -11.44
N THR A 142 -14.36 -12.99 -11.86
CA THR A 142 -13.38 -13.84 -11.19
C THR A 142 -12.20 -12.97 -10.78
N ILE A 143 -11.84 -12.99 -9.51
CA ILE A 143 -10.72 -12.22 -8.97
C ILE A 143 -9.70 -13.22 -8.44
N THR A 144 -8.54 -13.26 -9.07
CA THR A 144 -7.43 -14.08 -8.59
C THR A 144 -6.68 -13.34 -7.50
N VAL A 145 -6.69 -13.90 -6.29
CA VAL A 145 -5.94 -13.43 -5.14
C VAL A 145 -4.67 -14.26 -5.04
N THR A 146 -3.56 -13.74 -5.55
CA THR A 146 -2.26 -14.43 -5.46
C THR A 146 -1.60 -14.19 -4.11
N LYS A 147 -0.84 -15.18 -3.60
CA LYS A 147 0.23 -14.89 -2.60
C LYS A 147 1.30 -14.06 -3.29
N GLY A 148 1.08 -12.76 -3.34
CA GLY A 148 2.02 -11.81 -3.91
C GLY A 148 2.32 -10.76 -2.86
N SER A 149 3.58 -10.71 -2.46
CA SER A 149 4.12 -9.59 -1.71
C SER A 149 4.08 -8.35 -2.62
N PRO A 150 3.32 -7.29 -2.31
CA PRO A 150 3.90 -5.97 -2.52
C PRO A 150 5.26 -5.97 -1.81
N PRO A 151 6.31 -5.39 -2.40
CA PRO A 151 7.66 -5.36 -1.81
C PRO A 151 7.72 -4.78 -0.37
N ASP A 152 6.63 -4.19 0.12
CA ASP A 152 6.66 -3.19 1.17
C ASP A 152 5.94 -3.57 2.47
N GLY A 153 5.52 -4.82 2.66
CA GLY A 153 4.88 -5.26 3.93
C GLY A 153 3.43 -4.80 4.13
N TYR A 154 2.83 -4.16 3.12
CA TYR A 154 1.42 -3.74 3.09
C TYR A 154 0.49 -4.78 2.46
N GLU A 155 0.82 -6.07 2.53
CA GLU A 155 0.12 -7.12 1.77
C GLU A 155 -1.39 -7.13 2.02
N ARG A 156 -1.82 -6.96 3.30
CA ARG A 156 -3.25 -6.87 3.65
C ARG A 156 -3.92 -5.64 3.05
N ASN A 157 -3.21 -4.52 3.05
CA ASN A 157 -3.74 -3.24 2.65
C ASN A 157 -3.83 -3.11 1.13
N ALA A 158 -2.81 -3.60 0.42
CA ALA A 158 -2.82 -3.71 -1.03
C ALA A 158 -3.90 -4.70 -1.49
N LEU A 159 -4.03 -5.84 -0.80
CA LEU A 159 -5.11 -6.78 -1.06
C LEU A 159 -6.49 -6.15 -0.83
N ALA A 160 -6.68 -5.46 0.29
CA ALA A 160 -7.93 -4.75 0.59
C ALA A 160 -8.25 -3.71 -0.49
N GLY A 161 -7.28 -2.87 -0.88
CA GLY A 161 -7.45 -1.87 -1.93
C GLY A 161 -7.84 -2.49 -3.28
N ASN A 162 -7.17 -3.56 -3.69
CA ASN A 162 -7.49 -4.28 -4.92
C ASN A 162 -8.90 -4.89 -4.87
N LEU A 163 -9.28 -5.50 -3.75
CA LEU A 163 -10.62 -6.08 -3.60
C LEU A 163 -11.70 -5.00 -3.58
N ILE A 164 -11.45 -3.83 -2.99
CA ILE A 164 -12.36 -2.67 -3.08
C ILE A 164 -12.59 -2.30 -4.55
N GLN A 165 -11.52 -2.18 -5.34
CA GLN A 165 -11.62 -1.77 -6.76
C GLN A 165 -12.55 -2.68 -7.57
N TYR A 166 -12.51 -4.00 -7.33
CA TYR A 166 -13.34 -4.97 -8.05
C TYR A 166 -14.75 -5.11 -7.45
N LEU A 167 -14.88 -5.11 -6.12
CA LEU A 167 -16.14 -5.43 -5.46
C LEU A 167 -17.07 -4.21 -5.30
N GLN A 168 -16.55 -2.99 -5.35
CA GLN A 168 -17.35 -1.77 -5.21
C GLN A 168 -18.50 -1.67 -6.23
N GLU A 169 -18.32 -2.23 -7.44
CA GLU A 169 -19.35 -2.24 -8.50
C GLU A 169 -20.56 -3.11 -8.14
N TYR A 170 -20.40 -4.03 -7.19
CA TYR A 170 -21.42 -4.98 -6.77
C TYR A 170 -21.98 -4.66 -5.39
N LYS A 171 -21.54 -3.57 -4.73
CA LYS A 171 -21.92 -3.27 -3.34
C LYS A 171 -23.44 -3.14 -3.13
N ASP A 172 -24.13 -2.54 -4.10
CA ASP A 172 -25.57 -2.27 -4.04
C ASP A 172 -26.39 -3.37 -4.75
N ARG A 173 -25.75 -4.45 -5.20
CA ARG A 173 -26.37 -5.57 -5.92
C ARG A 173 -26.42 -6.80 -5.05
N LYS A 174 -27.54 -7.53 -5.12
CA LYS A 174 -27.65 -8.86 -4.51
C LYS A 174 -26.84 -9.86 -5.32
N VAL A 175 -25.74 -10.33 -4.76
CA VAL A 175 -24.78 -11.25 -5.41
C VAL A 175 -24.41 -12.36 -4.44
N GLY A 176 -23.94 -13.48 -4.97
CA GLY A 176 -23.27 -14.53 -4.21
C GLY A 176 -21.75 -14.43 -4.33
N ILE A 177 -21.03 -14.83 -3.28
CA ILE A 177 -19.58 -14.84 -3.23
C ILE A 177 -19.09 -16.24 -2.89
N THR A 178 -18.17 -16.75 -3.71
CA THR A 178 -17.48 -18.01 -3.44
C THR A 178 -15.98 -17.80 -3.49
N PHE A 179 -15.26 -18.65 -2.76
CA PHE A 179 -13.81 -18.63 -2.72
C PHE A 179 -13.25 -20.05 -2.82
N VAL A 180 -12.35 -20.25 -3.76
CA VAL A 180 -11.59 -21.50 -3.91
C VAL A 180 -10.16 -21.18 -3.52
N ALA A 181 -9.70 -21.72 -2.40
CA ALA A 181 -8.32 -21.53 -1.95
C ALA A 181 -7.33 -22.22 -2.90
N ASP A 182 -6.15 -21.62 -3.06
CA ASP A 182 -5.00 -22.26 -3.72
C ASP A 182 -4.34 -23.35 -2.86
#